data_AF-A0A949MLK3-F1
#
_entry.id   AF-A0A949MLK3-F1
#
_cell.length_a   1.000
_cell.length_b   1.000
_cell.length_c   1.000
_cell.angle_alpha   90.00
_cell.angle_beta   90.00
_cell.angle_gamma   90.00
#
_symmetry.space_group_name_H-M   'P 1'
#
loop_
_entity.id
_entity.type
_entity.pdbx_description
1 polymer ?
#
loop_
_entity_poly.entity_id
_entity_poly.type
_entity_poly.pdbx_seq_one_letter_code
_entity_poly.pdbx_strand_id
1 'polypeptide(L)'
;MLEHLFWDSCVFIRYLTNDKGAPHFEDIARFIGEAKAGKRKIYYSTISLAEFRQDHFVGGKFGSIQDFFGDMGSACLPIEPNPNIMIAVSELRSAKSTNPSNPSDPGRAIATPDAIVMMSAVYARDALGITDIVLHSTDEGKGKNWFGRAVPIIGFERWYPEATRTDRVKQVCSLLREKPVHPEPDMFGGNVIHGAFDPKRGNGEGAIA
;
A
#
# COMPACT_ATOMS: atom_id res chain seq x y z
N MET A 1 -4.87 12.01 13.45
CA MET A 1 -4.42 12.29 12.08
C MET A 1 -3.41 11.21 11.73
N LEU A 2 -3.43 10.63 10.52
CA LEU A 2 -2.45 9.59 10.14
C LEU A 2 -1.09 10.26 9.89
N GLU A 3 -0.14 10.07 10.81
CA GLU A 3 1.17 10.72 10.77
C GLU A 3 2.17 9.93 9.91
N HIS A 4 2.05 8.60 9.92
CA HIS A 4 2.99 7.70 9.27
C HIS A 4 2.36 6.91 8.12
N LEU A 5 2.93 7.07 6.93
CA LEU A 5 2.53 6.33 5.73
C LEU A 5 3.66 5.38 5.33
N PHE A 6 3.32 4.22 4.77
CA PHE A 6 4.27 3.36 4.08
C PHE A 6 3.87 3.29 2.62
N TRP A 7 4.76 3.62 1.69
CA TRP A 7 4.44 3.63 0.27
C TRP A 7 5.07 2.47 -0.47
N ASP A 8 4.24 1.79 -1.23
CA ASP A 8 4.64 0.89 -2.30
C ASP A 8 5.21 1.67 -3.50
N SER A 9 6.02 1.03 -4.34
CA SER A 9 6.67 1.66 -5.49
C SER A 9 5.67 2.22 -6.50
N CYS A 10 4.52 1.57 -6.68
CA CYS A 10 3.49 2.01 -7.61
C CYS A 10 2.94 3.41 -7.26
N VAL A 11 2.95 3.79 -5.98
CA VAL A 11 2.54 5.12 -5.51
C VAL A 11 3.57 6.18 -5.91
N PHE A 12 4.85 5.88 -5.70
CA PHE A 12 5.95 6.75 -6.15
C PHE A 12 5.97 6.91 -7.66
N ILE A 13 5.86 5.80 -8.40
CA ILE A 13 5.86 5.80 -9.88
C ILE A 13 4.72 6.68 -10.39
N ARG A 14 3.52 6.61 -9.80
CA ARG A 14 2.38 7.45 -10.18
C ARG A 14 2.69 8.94 -10.07
N TYR A 15 3.39 9.35 -9.02
CA TYR A 15 3.82 10.74 -8.85
C TYR A 15 4.94 11.11 -9.82
N LEU A 16 5.93 10.22 -9.98
CA LEU A 16 7.10 10.42 -10.83
C LEU A 16 6.74 10.64 -12.30
N THR A 17 5.83 9.82 -12.83
CA THR A 17 5.40 9.92 -14.24
C THR A 17 4.58 11.17 -14.52
N ASN A 18 4.22 11.95 -13.49
CA ASN A 18 3.44 13.19 -13.60
C ASN A 18 2.15 13.03 -14.43
N ASP A 19 1.55 11.84 -14.39
CA ASP A 19 0.31 11.53 -15.09
C ASP A 19 -0.88 12.04 -14.26
N LYS A 20 -1.23 13.31 -14.47
CA LYS A 20 -2.34 13.98 -13.77
C LYS A 20 -3.70 13.36 -14.04
N GLY A 21 -3.83 12.59 -15.13
CA GLY A 21 -5.06 11.85 -15.44
C GLY A 21 -5.17 10.54 -14.66
N ALA A 22 -4.09 10.07 -14.04
CA ALA A 22 -4.09 8.81 -13.33
C ALA A 22 -4.87 8.89 -12.00
N PRO A 23 -5.56 7.79 -11.61
CA PRO A 23 -6.24 7.74 -10.33
C PRO A 23 -5.31 8.07 -9.16
N HIS A 24 -5.81 8.91 -8.24
CA HIS A 24 -5.14 9.34 -7.01
C HIS A 24 -3.92 10.24 -7.18
N PHE A 25 -3.62 10.74 -8.38
CA PHE A 25 -2.46 11.62 -8.59
C PHE A 25 -2.48 12.85 -7.66
N GLU A 26 -3.60 13.57 -7.62
CA GLU A 26 -3.76 14.78 -6.81
C GLU A 26 -3.65 14.48 -5.29
N ASP A 27 -4.18 13.35 -4.85
CA ASP A 27 -4.08 12.90 -3.46
C ASP A 27 -2.63 12.61 -3.06
N ILE A 28 -1.89 11.90 -3.93
CA ILE A 28 -0.47 11.61 -3.75
C ILE A 28 0.34 12.90 -3.69
N ALA A 29 0.06 13.86 -4.58
CA ALA A 29 0.72 15.16 -4.59
C ALA A 29 0.47 15.94 -3.28
N ARG A 30 -0.75 15.88 -2.72
CA ARG A 30 -1.06 16.47 -1.40
C ARG A 30 -0.27 15.80 -0.28
N PHE A 31 -0.22 14.47 -0.21
CA PHE A 31 0.56 13.77 0.80
C PHE A 31 2.05 14.13 0.75
N ILE A 32 2.62 14.27 -0.45
CA ILE A 32 4.01 14.76 -0.62
C ILE A 32 4.17 16.18 -0.08
N GLY A 33 3.24 17.08 -0.41
CA GLY A 33 3.26 18.45 0.10
C GLY A 33 3.23 18.49 1.63
N GLU A 34 2.37 17.68 2.24
CA GLU A 34 2.26 17.56 3.69
C GLU A 34 3.50 16.94 4.33
N ALA A 35 4.08 15.91 3.72
CA ALA A 35 5.30 15.28 4.20
C ALA A 35 6.50 16.24 4.16
N LYS A 36 6.63 17.02 3.08
CA LYS A 36 7.64 18.09 2.97
C LYS A 36 7.42 19.23 3.97
N ALA A 37 6.17 19.53 4.31
CA ALA A 37 5.82 20.46 5.37
C ALA A 37 6.01 19.88 6.79
N GLY A 38 6.51 18.64 6.90
CA GLY A 38 6.75 17.98 8.19
C GLY A 38 5.50 17.48 8.90
N LYS A 39 4.34 17.48 8.24
CA LYS A 39 3.06 17.02 8.82
C LYS A 39 2.93 15.50 8.81
N ARG A 40 3.72 14.82 7.98
CA ARG A 40 3.72 13.36 7.81
C ARG A 40 5.11 12.83 7.54
N LYS A 41 5.29 11.53 7.75
CA LYS A 41 6.46 10.77 7.32
C LYS A 41 6.05 9.66 6.36
N ILE A 42 6.78 9.53 5.26
CA ILE A 42 6.55 8.48 4.26
C ILE A 42 7.70 7.49 4.36
N TYR A 43 7.44 6.29 4.86
CA TYR A 43 8.38 5.18 4.85
C TYR A 43 8.26 4.41 3.54
N TYR A 44 9.34 3.76 3.13
CA TYR A 44 9.34 2.87 1.97
C TYR A 44 10.41 1.81 2.10
N SER A 45 10.22 0.66 1.44
CA SER A 45 11.26 -0.36 1.36
C SER A 45 12.28 0.02 0.30
N THR A 46 13.59 -0.09 0.58
CA THR A 46 14.62 0.24 -0.43
C THR A 46 14.59 -0.69 -1.65
N ILE A 47 13.89 -1.83 -1.59
CA ILE A 47 13.61 -2.66 -2.78
C ILE A 47 12.87 -1.88 -3.87
N SER A 48 12.01 -0.93 -3.48
CA SER A 48 11.24 -0.10 -4.42
C SER A 48 12.14 0.76 -5.32
N LEU A 49 13.39 1.04 -4.90
CA LEU A 49 14.36 1.75 -5.73
C LEU A 49 14.71 0.95 -7.00
N ALA A 50 14.67 -0.39 -6.94
CA ALA A 50 14.90 -1.24 -8.10
C ALA A 50 13.73 -1.24 -9.11
N GLU A 51 12.56 -0.72 -8.70
CA GLU A 51 11.36 -0.64 -9.54
C GLU A 51 11.26 0.71 -10.27
N PHE A 52 12.07 1.69 -9.87
CA PHE A 52 12.16 2.98 -10.54
C PHE A 52 13.11 2.90 -11.73
N ARG A 53 12.52 2.66 -12.90
CA ARG A 53 13.22 2.61 -14.18
C ARG A 53 13.55 4.04 -14.66
N GLN A 54 14.65 4.19 -15.40
CA GLN A 54 15.08 5.50 -15.90
C GLN A 54 14.05 6.17 -16.83
N ASP A 55 13.22 5.37 -17.52
CA ASP A 55 12.16 5.88 -18.39
C ASP A 55 11.03 6.60 -17.61
N HIS A 56 10.85 6.32 -16.31
CA HIS A 56 9.90 7.03 -15.46
C HIS A 56 10.28 8.49 -15.23
N PHE A 57 11.52 8.89 -15.52
CA PHE A 57 12.03 10.25 -15.34
C PHE A 57 12.00 11.07 -16.64
N VAL A 58 11.75 10.45 -17.78
CA VAL A 58 11.73 11.12 -19.09
C VAL A 58 10.49 12.03 -19.17
N GLY A 59 10.72 13.33 -19.38
CA GLY A 59 9.64 14.33 -19.46
C GLY A 59 8.98 14.66 -18.11
N GLY A 60 9.53 14.13 -17.00
CA GLY A 60 9.06 14.40 -15.65
C GLY A 60 9.71 15.62 -15.00
N LYS A 61 9.34 15.88 -13.73
CA LYS A 61 9.93 16.94 -12.89
C LYS A 61 11.38 16.64 -12.49
N PHE A 62 11.75 15.36 -12.43
CA PHE A 62 13.03 14.89 -11.90
C PHE A 62 13.85 14.23 -13.02
N GLY A 63 15.16 14.45 -13.04
CA GLY A 63 16.06 13.83 -14.04
C GLY A 63 16.48 12.41 -13.68
N SER A 64 16.45 12.06 -12.39
CA SER A 64 16.89 10.77 -11.85
C SER A 64 16.21 10.43 -10.53
N ILE A 65 16.37 9.19 -10.09
CA ILE A 65 15.96 8.72 -8.76
C ILE A 65 16.68 9.49 -7.64
N GLN A 66 17.95 9.87 -7.85
CA GLN A 66 18.72 10.68 -6.91
C GLN A 66 18.13 12.08 -6.78
N ASP A 67 17.74 12.72 -7.89
CA ASP A 67 17.10 14.04 -7.87
C ASP A 67 15.76 13.99 -7.12
N PHE A 68 14.99 12.92 -7.35
CA PHE A 68 13.71 12.71 -6.69
C PHE A 68 13.84 12.59 -5.17
N PHE A 69 14.67 11.67 -4.67
CA PHE A 69 14.86 11.53 -3.23
C PHE A 69 15.64 12.69 -2.61
N GLY A 70 16.47 13.38 -3.40
CA GLY A 70 17.08 14.66 -3.00
C GLY A 70 16.05 15.75 -2.73
N ASP A 71 15.02 15.89 -3.59
CA ASP A 71 13.89 16.82 -3.40
C ASP A 71 12.95 16.39 -2.27
N MET A 72 12.82 15.09 -2.00
CA MET A 72 12.03 14.57 -0.88
C MET A 72 12.72 14.76 0.46
N GLY A 73 14.04 14.67 0.52
CA GLY A 73 14.82 14.85 1.75
C GLY A 73 14.28 13.99 2.90
N SER A 74 14.05 14.60 4.06
CA SER A 74 13.56 13.92 5.27
C SER A 74 12.05 13.61 5.28
N ALA A 75 11.34 13.87 4.18
CA ALA A 75 9.94 13.51 4.00
C ALA A 75 9.77 12.00 3.72
N CYS A 76 10.75 11.40 3.01
CA CYS A 76 10.76 9.99 2.67
C CYS A 76 11.89 9.26 3.41
N LEU A 77 11.54 8.26 4.23
CA LEU A 77 12.46 7.52 5.09
C LEU A 77 12.65 6.08 4.58
N PRO A 78 13.86 5.68 4.16
CA PRO A 78 14.11 4.33 3.68
C PRO A 78 14.08 3.30 4.83
N ILE A 79 13.56 2.12 4.53
CA ILE A 79 13.69 0.92 5.34
C ILE A 79 14.39 -0.14 4.50
N GLU A 80 15.61 -0.48 4.91
CA GLU A 80 16.40 -1.52 4.25
C GLU A 80 15.90 -2.91 4.64
N PRO A 81 15.66 -3.82 3.67
CA PRO A 81 15.33 -5.21 3.94
C PRO A 81 16.48 -5.94 4.66
N ASN A 82 16.48 -5.88 5.99
CA ASN A 82 17.44 -6.59 6.81
C ASN A 82 17.17 -8.12 6.81
N PRO A 83 18.09 -8.94 7.34
CA PRO A 83 17.92 -10.40 7.33
C PRO A 83 16.62 -10.90 7.99
N ASN A 84 16.12 -10.24 9.04
CA ASN A 84 14.86 -10.64 9.69
C ASN A 84 13.66 -10.41 8.77
N ILE A 85 13.64 -9.29 8.02
CA ILE A 85 12.64 -9.04 6.99
C ILE A 85 12.72 -10.14 5.93
N MET A 86 13.91 -10.48 5.44
CA MET A 86 14.09 -11.46 4.37
C MET A 86 13.70 -12.89 4.77
N ILE A 87 13.96 -13.29 6.03
CA ILE A 87 13.48 -14.57 6.58
C ILE A 87 11.94 -14.58 6.60
N ALA A 88 11.33 -13.52 7.11
CA ALA A 88 9.87 -13.42 7.16
C ALA A 88 9.23 -13.38 5.77
N VAL A 89 9.91 -12.79 4.77
CA VAL A 89 9.51 -12.84 3.35
C VAL A 89 9.47 -14.28 2.83
N SER A 90 10.49 -15.08 3.14
CA SER A 90 10.53 -16.50 2.74
C SER A 90 9.35 -17.29 3.32
N GLU A 91 9.06 -17.07 4.60
CA GLU A 91 7.94 -17.68 5.32
C GLU A 91 6.58 -17.23 4.76
N LEU A 92 6.43 -15.93 4.49
CA LEU A 92 5.22 -15.36 3.89
C LEU A 92 4.95 -15.97 2.51
N ARG A 93 5.97 -16.04 1.65
CA ARG A 93 5.86 -16.58 0.28
C ARG A 93 5.57 -18.08 0.22
N SER A 94 5.86 -18.80 1.31
CA SER A 94 5.54 -20.23 1.43
C SER A 94 4.05 -20.48 1.69
N ALA A 95 3.28 -19.45 2.06
CA ALA A 95 1.86 -19.59 2.29
C ALA A 95 1.07 -19.81 1.00
N LYS A 96 0.21 -20.82 0.99
CA LYS A 96 -0.66 -21.15 -0.15
C LYS A 96 -1.88 -20.23 -0.15
N SER A 97 -2.05 -19.47 -1.23
CA SER A 97 -3.25 -18.66 -1.44
C SER A 97 -4.37 -19.47 -2.08
N THR A 98 -5.59 -18.94 -1.99
CA THR A 98 -6.79 -19.46 -2.66
C THR A 98 -7.41 -18.33 -3.47
N ASN A 99 -7.80 -18.62 -4.71
CA ASN A 99 -8.50 -17.64 -5.52
C ASN A 99 -9.90 -17.36 -4.92
N PRO A 100 -10.20 -16.12 -4.48
CA PRO A 100 -11.46 -15.82 -3.83
C PRO A 100 -12.68 -15.95 -4.75
N SER A 101 -12.49 -15.78 -6.07
CA SER A 101 -13.58 -15.87 -7.04
C SER A 101 -13.86 -17.31 -7.49
N ASN A 102 -12.86 -18.19 -7.40
CA ASN A 102 -12.99 -19.58 -7.79
C ASN A 102 -11.98 -20.47 -7.03
N PRO A 103 -12.36 -21.04 -5.87
CA PRO A 103 -11.44 -21.79 -5.01
C PRO A 103 -10.83 -23.05 -5.64
N SER A 104 -11.40 -23.57 -6.73
CA SER A 104 -10.81 -24.71 -7.47
C SER A 104 -9.65 -24.32 -8.37
N ASP A 105 -9.49 -23.03 -8.68
CA ASP A 105 -8.36 -22.57 -9.49
C ASP A 105 -7.05 -22.62 -8.68
N PRO A 106 -5.90 -22.82 -9.36
CA PRO A 106 -4.61 -22.69 -8.73
C PRO A 106 -4.46 -21.34 -8.03
N GLY A 107 -3.96 -21.38 -6.79
CA GLY A 107 -3.60 -20.18 -6.04
C GLY A 107 -2.53 -19.36 -6.76
N ARG A 108 -2.44 -18.08 -6.38
CA ARG A 108 -1.40 -17.17 -6.84
C ARG A 108 -0.23 -17.14 -5.86
N ALA A 109 0.99 -17.00 -6.38
CA ALA A 109 2.15 -16.73 -5.53
C ALA A 109 2.20 -15.24 -5.17
N ILE A 110 2.76 -14.91 -4.01
CA ILE A 110 3.13 -13.53 -3.69
C ILE A 110 4.44 -13.22 -4.42
N ALA A 111 4.49 -12.11 -5.15
CA ALA A 111 5.72 -11.68 -5.79
C ALA A 111 6.76 -11.30 -4.72
N THR A 112 8.03 -11.55 -5.02
CA THR A 112 9.11 -11.23 -4.07
C THR A 112 9.15 -9.75 -3.68
N PRO A 113 9.02 -8.77 -4.61
CA PRO A 113 8.98 -7.35 -4.25
C PRO A 113 7.82 -7.03 -3.30
N ASP A 114 6.60 -7.45 -3.61
CA ASP A 114 5.41 -7.20 -2.79
C ASP A 114 5.56 -7.80 -1.39
N ALA A 115 6.10 -9.02 -1.30
CA ALA A 115 6.36 -9.66 -0.02
C ALA A 115 7.37 -8.85 0.81
N ILE A 116 8.43 -8.34 0.18
CA ILE A 116 9.41 -7.47 0.86
C ILE A 116 8.75 -6.16 1.31
N VAL A 117 7.96 -5.51 0.46
CA VAL A 117 7.23 -4.26 0.79
C VAL A 117 6.32 -4.48 2.01
N MET A 118 5.48 -5.52 1.98
CA MET A 118 4.56 -5.84 3.07
C MET A 118 5.32 -6.18 4.36
N MET A 119 6.39 -6.98 4.30
CA MET A 119 7.16 -7.33 5.48
C MET A 119 8.01 -6.18 6.03
N SER A 120 8.47 -5.27 5.18
CA SER A 120 9.09 -4.01 5.62
C SER A 120 8.10 -3.11 6.35
N ALA A 121 6.83 -3.06 5.89
CA ALA A 121 5.77 -2.33 6.59
C ALA A 121 5.42 -2.97 7.95
N VAL A 122 5.34 -4.30 8.02
CA VAL A 122 5.20 -5.02 9.30
C VAL A 122 6.37 -4.70 10.24
N TYR A 123 7.60 -4.71 9.72
CA TYR A 123 8.79 -4.39 10.52
C TYR A 123 8.75 -2.95 11.04
N ALA A 124 8.36 -1.99 10.20
CA ALA A 124 8.20 -0.59 10.62
C ALA A 124 7.22 -0.46 11.80
N ARG A 125 6.07 -1.15 11.70
CA ARG A 125 5.05 -1.14 12.76
C ARG A 125 5.55 -1.80 14.04
N ASP A 126 6.06 -3.03 13.93
CA ASP A 126 6.26 -3.90 15.08
C ASP A 126 7.64 -3.70 15.72
N ALA A 127 8.69 -3.55 14.91
CA ALA A 127 10.06 -3.46 15.41
C ALA A 127 10.52 -2.01 15.62
N LEU A 128 10.04 -1.07 14.79
CA LEU A 128 10.37 0.35 14.95
C LEU A 128 9.32 1.13 15.76
N GLY A 129 8.20 0.48 16.14
CA GLY A 129 7.16 1.08 16.98
C GLY A 129 6.26 2.09 16.26
N ILE A 130 6.24 2.10 14.93
CA ILE A 130 5.43 3.03 14.12
C ILE A 130 4.01 2.47 13.98
N THR A 131 3.25 2.52 15.08
CA THR A 131 2.01 1.74 15.24
C THR A 131 0.82 2.20 14.38
N ASP A 132 0.78 3.46 13.94
CA ASP A 132 -0.27 4.06 13.10
C ASP A 132 0.04 4.00 11.60
N ILE A 133 0.98 3.13 11.19
CA ILE A 133 1.42 3.06 9.79
C ILE A 133 0.33 2.52 8.86
N VAL A 134 0.16 3.20 7.72
CA VAL A 134 -0.77 2.79 6.65
C VAL A 134 0.01 2.46 5.38
N LEU A 135 -0.11 1.23 4.89
CA LEU A 135 0.48 0.82 3.62
C LEU A 135 -0.38 1.30 2.45
N HIS A 136 0.09 2.31 1.74
CA HIS A 136 -0.50 2.77 0.49
C HIS A 136 0.01 1.97 -0.70
N SER A 137 -0.92 1.43 -1.49
CA SER A 137 -0.65 0.81 -2.79
C SER A 137 -1.83 1.03 -3.74
N THR A 138 -1.56 0.90 -5.04
CA THR A 138 -2.59 0.86 -6.08
C THR A 138 -2.74 -0.53 -6.70
N ASP A 139 -2.01 -1.53 -6.18
CA ASP A 139 -2.07 -2.90 -6.65
C ASP A 139 -3.33 -3.63 -6.13
N GLU A 140 -4.30 -3.78 -7.02
CA GLU A 140 -5.52 -4.57 -6.82
C GLU A 140 -5.51 -5.91 -7.58
N GLY A 141 -4.37 -6.31 -8.18
CA GLY A 141 -4.25 -7.61 -8.85
C GLY A 141 -5.02 -7.71 -10.18
N LYS A 142 -5.37 -6.55 -10.77
CA LYS A 142 -6.11 -6.41 -12.03
C LYS A 142 -5.23 -6.43 -13.29
N GLY A 143 -3.94 -6.75 -13.16
CA GLY A 143 -3.02 -6.83 -14.30
C GLY A 143 -3.43 -7.94 -15.28
N LYS A 144 -3.42 -7.65 -16.59
CA LYS A 144 -3.57 -8.68 -17.64
C LYS A 144 -2.24 -9.39 -17.98
N ASN A 145 -1.13 -8.93 -17.39
CA ASN A 145 0.23 -9.41 -17.67
C ASN A 145 0.61 -10.53 -16.69
N TRP A 146 1.75 -11.20 -16.87
CA TRP A 146 2.17 -12.29 -15.97
C TRP A 146 2.36 -11.84 -14.51
N PHE A 147 2.69 -10.56 -14.26
CA PHE A 147 2.65 -9.91 -12.94
C PHE A 147 1.24 -9.79 -12.35
N GLY A 148 0.20 -9.75 -13.18
CA GLY A 148 -1.21 -9.82 -12.75
C GLY A 148 -1.66 -11.19 -12.24
N ARG A 149 -0.74 -12.16 -12.17
CA ARG A 149 -0.93 -13.48 -11.54
C ARG A 149 -0.40 -13.54 -10.11
N ALA A 150 0.10 -12.43 -9.55
CA ALA A 150 0.46 -12.38 -8.14
C ALA A 150 -0.76 -12.11 -7.25
N VAL A 151 -0.62 -12.43 -5.96
CA VAL A 151 -1.59 -11.98 -4.94
C VAL A 151 -1.45 -10.46 -4.80
N PRO A 152 -2.55 -9.69 -4.87
CA PRO A 152 -2.50 -8.25 -4.72
C PRO A 152 -2.19 -7.80 -3.30
N ILE A 153 -1.58 -6.61 -3.16
CA ILE A 153 -1.43 -5.94 -1.86
C ILE A 153 -2.81 -5.49 -1.35
N ILE A 154 -3.58 -4.76 -2.15
CA ILE A 154 -4.93 -4.33 -1.76
C ILE A 154 -5.89 -5.53 -1.86
N GLY A 155 -6.54 -5.88 -0.74
CA GLY A 155 -7.41 -7.05 -0.65
C GLY A 155 -6.66 -8.37 -0.43
N PHE A 156 -5.38 -8.32 -0.03
CA PHE A 156 -4.53 -9.48 0.28
C PHE A 156 -5.25 -10.54 1.12
N GLU A 157 -5.98 -10.12 2.15
CA GLU A 157 -6.69 -10.98 3.10
C GLU A 157 -7.78 -11.84 2.45
N ARG A 158 -8.28 -11.47 1.27
CA ARG A 158 -9.27 -12.25 0.49
C ARG A 158 -8.67 -13.50 -0.12
N TRP A 159 -7.36 -13.47 -0.41
CA TRP A 159 -6.62 -14.59 -0.98
C TRP A 159 -6.18 -15.61 0.07
N TYR A 160 -6.32 -15.27 1.35
CA TYR A 160 -5.93 -16.11 2.48
C TYR A 160 -7.07 -16.19 3.49
N PRO A 161 -8.00 -17.16 3.32
CA PRO A 161 -9.04 -17.44 4.30
C PRO A 161 -8.47 -17.58 5.70
N GLU A 162 -9.18 -17.11 6.73
CA GLU A 162 -8.66 -17.06 8.10
C GLU A 162 -8.14 -18.41 8.60
N ALA A 163 -8.83 -19.49 8.26
CA ALA A 163 -8.46 -20.87 8.60
C ALA A 163 -7.11 -21.34 8.01
N THR A 164 -6.60 -20.69 6.96
CA THR A 164 -5.36 -21.10 6.27
C THR A 164 -4.18 -20.15 6.52
N ARG A 165 -4.38 -19.09 7.31
CA ARG A 165 -3.35 -18.07 7.55
C ARG A 165 -2.22 -18.62 8.42
N THR A 166 -1.01 -18.63 7.86
CA THR A 166 0.22 -18.74 8.65
C THR A 166 0.42 -17.48 9.50
N ASP A 167 1.35 -17.49 10.45
CA ASP A 167 1.58 -16.33 11.32
C ASP A 167 2.06 -15.10 10.54
N ARG A 168 2.85 -15.28 9.47
CA ARG A 168 3.22 -14.17 8.57
C ARG A 168 2.05 -13.62 7.79
N VAL A 169 1.14 -14.49 7.33
CA VAL A 169 -0.08 -14.03 6.67
C VAL A 169 -0.98 -13.26 7.65
N LYS A 170 -1.09 -13.69 8.92
CA LYS A 170 -1.81 -12.94 9.96
C LYS A 170 -1.19 -11.56 10.21
N GLN A 171 0.13 -11.50 10.34
CA GLN A 171 0.86 -10.23 10.50
C GLN A 171 0.58 -9.29 9.34
N VAL A 172 0.71 -9.76 8.10
CA VAL A 172 0.35 -8.96 6.93
C VAL A 172 -1.11 -8.56 7.00
N CYS A 173 -2.06 -9.49 7.17
CA CYS A 173 -3.49 -9.18 7.23
C CYS A 173 -3.88 -8.13 8.28
N SER A 174 -3.10 -7.99 9.36
CA SER A 174 -3.29 -6.98 10.41
C SER A 174 -2.78 -5.57 10.06
N LEU A 175 -2.03 -5.40 8.96
CA LEU A 175 -1.65 -4.08 8.46
C LEU A 175 -2.85 -3.37 7.83
N LEU A 176 -3.01 -2.09 8.13
CA LEU A 176 -3.92 -1.24 7.36
C LEU A 176 -3.33 -1.01 5.98
N ARG A 177 -4.08 -1.39 4.95
CA ARG A 177 -3.71 -1.26 3.53
C ARG A 177 -4.80 -0.51 2.80
N GLU A 178 -4.44 0.61 2.20
CA GLU A 178 -5.41 1.49 1.55
C GLU A 178 -4.85 2.05 0.24
N LYS A 179 -5.74 2.58 -0.60
CA LYS A 179 -5.33 3.42 -1.71
C LYS A 179 -4.87 4.78 -1.15
N PRO A 180 -3.98 5.50 -1.84
CA PRO A 180 -3.54 6.81 -1.40
C PRO A 180 -4.64 7.87 -1.66
N VAL A 181 -5.78 7.76 -0.98
CA VAL A 181 -6.87 8.75 -1.02
C VAL A 181 -6.62 9.74 0.10
N HIS A 182 -6.46 11.02 -0.24
CA HIS A 182 -6.30 12.05 0.78
C HIS A 182 -7.65 12.32 1.43
N PRO A 183 -7.75 12.43 2.78
CA PRO A 183 -8.99 12.84 3.40
C PRO A 183 -9.42 14.18 2.79
N GLU A 184 -10.69 14.29 2.37
CA GLU A 184 -11.20 15.57 1.85
C GLU A 184 -11.01 16.64 2.93
N PRO A 185 -10.62 17.87 2.55
CA PRO A 185 -10.61 18.97 3.50
C PRO A 185 -12.05 19.15 3.99
N ASP A 186 -12.25 18.84 5.26
CA ASP A 186 -13.50 19.07 5.97
C ASP A 186 -13.87 20.54 5.80
N MET A 187 -14.90 20.83 4.99
CA MET A 187 -15.39 22.22 4.83
C MET A 187 -15.96 22.78 6.14
N PHE A 188 -16.06 21.95 7.18
CA PHE A 188 -16.57 22.29 8.51
C PHE A 188 -15.65 21.73 9.60
N GLY A 189 -14.37 22.12 9.59
CA GLY A 189 -13.38 21.63 10.55
C GLY A 189 -13.88 21.58 12.00
N GLY A 190 -13.98 20.35 12.53
CA GLY A 190 -14.05 20.11 13.97
C GLY A 190 -15.05 19.06 14.44
N ASN A 191 -14.94 17.81 13.98
CA ASN A 191 -15.10 16.60 14.82
C ASN A 191 -14.95 15.33 13.98
N VAL A 192 -14.04 14.43 14.39
CA VAL A 192 -13.89 13.10 13.79
C VAL A 192 -15.00 12.20 14.33
N ILE A 193 -16.00 11.87 13.51
CA ILE A 193 -16.87 10.71 13.77
C ILE A 193 -16.26 9.53 13.00
N HIS A 194 -15.60 8.63 13.73
CA HIS A 194 -15.31 7.30 13.22
C HIS A 194 -16.65 6.57 13.01
N GLY A 195 -17.14 6.58 11.77
CA GLY A 195 -18.33 5.82 11.38
C GLY A 195 -18.02 4.33 11.42
N ALA A 196 -18.40 3.66 12.50
CA ALA A 196 -18.47 2.21 12.56
C ALA A 196 -19.44 1.71 11.47
N PHE A 197 -19.01 0.71 10.72
CA PHE A 197 -19.82 -0.01 9.75
C PHE A 197 -20.99 -0.70 10.47
N ASP A 198 -22.24 -0.27 10.20
CA ASP A 198 -23.45 -0.94 10.70
C ASP A 198 -23.96 -1.93 9.63
N PRO A 199 -23.92 -3.25 9.89
CA PRO A 199 -24.28 -4.27 8.93
C PRO A 199 -25.80 -4.47 8.74
N LYS A 200 -26.69 -3.64 9.32
CA LYS A 200 -28.14 -3.87 9.30
C LYS A 200 -28.96 -3.08 8.27
N ARG A 201 -28.35 -2.30 7.37
CA ARG A 201 -29.09 -1.65 6.27
C ARG A 201 -29.13 -2.51 5.01
N GLY A 202 -29.93 -3.57 5.09
CA GLY A 202 -30.27 -4.40 3.94
C GLY A 202 -31.51 -5.21 4.28
N ASN A 203 -32.67 -4.55 4.31
CA ASN A 203 -34.00 -5.13 4.04
C ASN A 203 -35.07 -4.04 4.20
N GLY A 204 -35.74 -3.70 3.11
CA GLY A 204 -36.85 -2.75 3.11
C GLY A 204 -37.28 -2.31 1.72
N GLU A 205 -37.51 -3.26 0.80
CA GLU A 205 -38.34 -2.99 -0.37
C GLU A 205 -39.83 -3.06 0.03
N GLY A 206 -40.60 -2.07 -0.40
CA GLY A 206 -42.02 -2.25 -0.75
C GLY A 206 -43.07 -1.83 0.28
N ALA A 207 -43.44 -0.54 0.28
CA ALA A 207 -44.82 -0.10 0.48
C ALA A 207 -44.97 1.38 0.09
N ILE A 208 -45.49 1.66 -1.11
CA ILE A 208 -46.15 2.93 -1.43
C ILE A 208 -47.48 2.59 -2.11
N ALA A 209 -48.54 3.08 -1.47
CA ALA A 209 -49.92 3.38 -1.89
C ALA A 209 -50.51 2.67 -3.11
#